data_AF-A0A7J3I9K2-F1
#
_entry.id   AF-A0A7J3I9K2-F1
#
_cell.length_a   1.000
_cell.length_b   1.000
_cell.length_c   1.000
_cell.angle_alpha   90.00
_cell.angle_beta   90.00
_cell.angle_gamma   90.00
#
_symmetry.space_group_name_H-M   'P 1'
#
loop_
_entity.id
_entity.type
_entity.pdbx_description
1 polymer ?
#
loop_
_entity_poly.entity_id
_entity_poly.type
_entity_poly.pdbx_seq_one_letter_code
_entity_poly.pdbx_strand_id
1 'polypeptide(L)'
;GSSVITDSLIDPRDIERLIKTIRYGERIYYYRGTIKILGSIDGSNSKLYMPPIPPPPGTEVYKAPKSVLARVFSPGGREFVRVGTLLRELDVEVRVNINKIVSKHLGVLAMTGMGKSNLVALIAKKIAELGGTIVIFDYHGEYSSMKLVDMIVNVIRPKINPLSLDLEEMSRLLNIPKNATRQRMALRECLENTDDGEFFAKLRKCLQSRIGRYGVSAQKVLDAVMAYEGFLKKIVDEKMEDVINSIILGAINIVDLSDLHLNQADAIVSHWLNRILEARKICVWSRGSHGIPSPLALVIEEAHVFISADSDTATRRSAESIVREGRKFGIGLVIVSQRPRGLDPTILSQLGNLAILRIVHPEDQQYVAKHCEPITQDIVEELPGLNIGEAILLGEWVSVPTIVKIDLVKEKLSGGDIDAVSHWSKIYSTRTGNLDM
;
A
#
# COMPACT_ATOMS: atom_id res chain seq x y z
N GLY A 1 23.41 -44.33 -29.38
CA GLY A 1 23.45 -44.21 -27.91
C GLY A 1 22.03 -44.09 -27.41
N SER A 2 21.66 -44.88 -26.40
CA SER A 2 20.30 -44.85 -25.82
C SER A 2 20.06 -43.49 -25.16
N SER A 3 18.97 -42.81 -25.53
CA SER A 3 18.54 -41.51 -24.98
C SER A 3 17.99 -41.60 -23.55
N VAL A 4 18.08 -42.78 -22.92
CA VAL A 4 17.47 -43.09 -21.62
C VAL A 4 18.51 -43.12 -20.50
N ILE A 5 19.80 -43.17 -20.82
CA ILE A 5 20.88 -43.25 -19.83
C ILE A 5 21.53 -41.88 -19.72
N THR A 6 21.17 -41.13 -18.68
CA THR A 6 21.85 -39.91 -18.25
C THR A 6 22.63 -40.20 -16.96
N ASP A 7 23.68 -39.42 -16.66
CA ASP A 7 24.52 -39.54 -15.45
C ASP A 7 23.77 -39.33 -14.10
N SER A 8 22.44 -39.25 -14.14
CA SER A 8 21.56 -38.94 -13.00
C SER A 8 20.74 -40.13 -12.50
N LEU A 9 20.98 -41.36 -12.99
CA LEU A 9 20.31 -42.59 -12.54
C LEU A 9 21.10 -43.19 -11.36
N ILE A 10 20.63 -42.97 -10.13
CA ILE A 10 21.36 -43.30 -8.89
C ILE A 10 20.65 -44.40 -8.06
N ASP A 11 19.37 -44.72 -8.31
CA ASP A 11 18.61 -45.75 -7.57
C ASP A 11 18.62 -47.12 -8.30
N PRO A 12 18.98 -48.24 -7.63
CA PRO A 12 18.93 -49.58 -8.20
C PRO A 12 17.57 -49.99 -8.78
N ARG A 13 16.47 -49.46 -8.24
CA ARG A 13 15.09 -49.71 -8.73
C ARG A 13 14.83 -49.02 -10.07
N ASP A 14 15.50 -47.91 -10.34
CA ASP A 14 15.41 -47.24 -11.63
C ASP A 14 16.12 -48.05 -12.72
N ILE A 15 17.23 -48.72 -12.39
CA ILE A 15 17.94 -49.64 -13.27
C ILE A 15 17.05 -50.85 -13.61
N GLU A 16 16.40 -51.46 -12.62
CA GLU A 16 15.50 -52.60 -12.83
C GLU A 16 14.29 -52.22 -13.72
N ARG A 17 13.76 -51.00 -13.54
CA ARG A 17 12.68 -50.44 -14.37
C ARG A 17 13.15 -50.14 -15.80
N LEU A 18 14.35 -49.60 -15.98
CA LEU A 18 14.96 -49.35 -17.29
C LEU A 18 15.20 -50.65 -18.07
N ILE A 19 15.64 -51.71 -17.38
CA ILE A 19 15.82 -53.05 -17.95
C ILE A 19 14.48 -53.59 -18.44
N LYS A 20 13.38 -53.37 -17.71
CA LYS A 20 12.03 -53.76 -18.15
C LYS A 20 11.60 -52.99 -19.41
N THR A 21 11.89 -51.69 -19.51
CA THR A 21 11.61 -50.90 -20.72
C THR A 21 12.36 -51.39 -21.95
N ILE A 22 13.66 -51.66 -21.80
CA ILE A 22 14.51 -52.11 -22.91
C ILE A 22 14.10 -53.52 -23.36
N ARG A 23 13.72 -54.41 -22.42
CA ARG A 23 13.36 -55.80 -22.74
C ARG A 23 11.91 -56.00 -23.20
N TYR A 24 10.95 -55.22 -22.69
CA TYR A 24 9.52 -55.45 -22.92
C TYR A 24 8.80 -54.32 -23.68
N GLY A 25 9.50 -53.24 -24.03
CA GLY A 25 8.92 -52.14 -24.82
C GLY A 25 7.89 -51.28 -24.07
N GLU A 26 7.82 -51.39 -22.74
CA GLU A 26 6.90 -50.59 -21.92
C GLU A 26 7.35 -49.13 -21.85
N ARG A 27 6.47 -48.20 -22.25
CA ARG A 27 6.68 -46.75 -22.08
C ARG A 27 6.61 -46.40 -20.59
N ILE A 28 7.73 -45.95 -20.02
CA ILE A 28 7.75 -45.40 -18.66
C ILE A 28 7.28 -43.95 -18.71
N TYR A 29 6.27 -43.65 -17.91
CA TYR A 29 5.95 -42.29 -17.51
C TYR A 29 6.60 -42.05 -16.15
N TYR A 30 7.46 -41.05 -16.06
CA TYR A 30 7.98 -40.56 -14.78
C TYR A 30 7.58 -39.10 -14.60
N TYR A 31 7.29 -38.72 -13.36
CA TYR A 31 7.04 -37.33 -13.00
C TYR A 31 8.29 -36.78 -12.36
N ARG A 32 8.81 -35.69 -12.91
CA ARG A 32 9.90 -34.93 -12.32
C ARG A 32 9.32 -33.69 -11.64
N GLY A 33 9.62 -33.52 -10.35
CA GLY A 33 9.30 -32.32 -9.60
C GLY A 33 10.57 -31.64 -9.09
N THR A 34 10.50 -30.33 -8.89
CA THR A 34 11.57 -29.54 -8.24
C THR A 34 11.10 -29.17 -6.84
N ILE A 35 11.95 -29.34 -5.83
CA ILE A 35 11.64 -29.00 -4.44
C ILE A 35 12.55 -27.85 -4.03
N LYS A 36 11.96 -26.76 -3.55
CA LYS A 36 12.68 -25.68 -2.89
C LYS A 36 12.74 -25.97 -1.39
N ILE A 37 13.95 -26.05 -0.85
CA ILE A 37 14.16 -26.24 0.59
C ILE A 37 13.88 -24.89 1.27
N LEU A 38 12.80 -24.82 2.05
CA LEU A 38 12.42 -23.61 2.78
C LEU A 38 13.18 -23.46 4.11
N GLY A 39 13.59 -24.58 4.70
CA GLY A 39 14.28 -24.64 5.98
C GLY A 39 13.93 -25.90 6.74
N SER A 40 14.60 -26.09 7.87
CA SER A 40 14.34 -27.15 8.84
C SER A 40 13.70 -26.55 10.10
N ILE A 41 12.92 -27.38 10.79
CA ILE A 41 12.19 -27.03 12.00
C ILE A 41 12.74 -27.91 13.12
N ASP A 42 13.68 -27.39 13.92
CA ASP A 42 14.20 -28.10 15.09
C ASP A 42 13.42 -27.72 16.35
N GLY A 43 13.01 -28.74 17.10
CA GLY A 43 12.41 -28.57 18.43
C GLY A 43 11.05 -27.88 18.41
N SER A 44 10.76 -27.09 19.45
CA SER A 44 9.50 -26.36 19.70
C SER A 44 9.42 -24.98 19.04
N ASN A 45 10.50 -24.47 18.46
CA ASN A 45 10.52 -23.14 17.86
C ASN A 45 9.82 -23.13 16.49
N SER A 46 9.10 -22.03 16.20
CA SER A 46 8.45 -21.77 14.89
C SER A 46 9.39 -21.12 13.86
N LYS A 47 10.67 -20.93 14.18
CA LYS A 47 11.65 -20.36 13.26
C LYS A 47 12.26 -21.45 12.38
N LEU A 48 12.20 -21.23 11.08
CA LEU A 48 12.92 -22.03 10.09
C LEU A 48 14.39 -21.63 10.07
N TYR A 49 15.27 -22.62 10.03
CA TYR A 49 16.69 -22.42 9.79
C TYR A 49 17.09 -23.11 8.48
N MET A 50 18.01 -22.53 7.72
CA MET A 50 18.51 -23.17 6.50
C MET A 50 19.39 -24.37 6.91
N PRO A 51 19.08 -25.60 6.48
CA PRO A 51 19.95 -26.73 6.77
C PRO A 51 21.31 -26.50 6.08
N PRO A 52 22.44 -26.76 6.77
CA PRO A 52 23.77 -26.47 6.23
C PRO A 52 24.19 -27.42 5.09
N ILE A 53 23.51 -28.55 4.96
CA ILE A 53 23.82 -29.60 3.99
C ILE A 53 22.51 -29.98 3.28
N PRO A 54 22.50 -30.12 1.94
CA PRO A 54 21.34 -30.61 1.21
C PRO A 54 21.01 -32.06 1.57
N PRO A 55 19.75 -32.50 1.41
CA PRO A 55 19.38 -33.89 1.62
C PRO A 55 20.11 -34.80 0.63
N PRO A 56 20.61 -35.98 1.07
CA PRO A 56 21.29 -36.91 0.18
C PRO A 56 20.34 -37.50 -0.87
N PRO A 57 20.85 -37.94 -2.04
CA PRO A 57 20.04 -38.67 -3.01
C PRO A 57 19.36 -39.89 -2.39
N GLY A 58 18.11 -40.16 -2.79
CA GLY A 58 17.30 -41.24 -2.23
C GLY A 58 16.54 -40.88 -0.93
N THR A 59 16.69 -39.65 -0.41
CA THR A 59 15.87 -39.17 0.72
C THR A 59 14.39 -39.21 0.36
N GLU A 60 13.59 -39.88 1.18
CA GLU A 60 12.14 -39.96 0.98
C GLU A 60 11.47 -38.60 1.21
N VAL A 61 10.49 -38.28 0.36
CA VAL A 61 9.74 -37.03 0.41
C VAL A 61 8.30 -37.35 0.78
N TYR A 62 7.80 -36.72 1.85
CA TYR A 62 6.43 -36.90 2.31
C TYR A 62 5.65 -35.60 2.23
N LYS A 63 4.31 -35.73 2.17
CA LYS A 63 3.42 -34.58 2.32
C LYS A 63 3.56 -34.01 3.73
N ALA A 64 3.77 -32.70 3.85
CA ALA A 64 3.88 -32.04 5.14
C ALA A 64 2.58 -32.19 5.95
N PRO A 65 2.63 -32.66 7.21
CA PRO A 65 1.47 -32.71 8.09
C PRO A 65 0.93 -31.31 8.38
N LYS A 66 -0.40 -31.19 8.55
CA LYS A 66 -1.05 -29.91 8.89
C LYS A 66 -0.47 -29.25 10.14
N SER A 67 -0.08 -30.04 11.14
CA SER A 67 0.56 -29.56 12.37
C SER A 67 1.89 -28.86 12.10
N VAL A 68 2.68 -29.35 11.15
CA VAL A 68 3.97 -28.75 10.76
C VAL A 68 3.73 -27.46 9.97
N LEU A 69 2.77 -27.47 9.04
CA LEU A 69 2.40 -26.28 8.28
C LEU A 69 1.88 -25.16 9.21
N ALA A 70 0.98 -25.48 10.15
CA ALA A 70 0.45 -24.51 11.11
C ALA A 70 1.54 -23.85 11.97
N ARG A 71 2.60 -24.59 12.34
CA ARG A 71 3.74 -24.04 13.10
C ARG A 71 4.51 -22.97 12.34
N VAL A 72 4.56 -23.07 11.01
CA VAL A 72 5.29 -22.16 10.12
C VAL A 72 4.40 -20.99 9.67
N PHE A 73 3.18 -21.27 9.25
CA PHE A 73 2.28 -20.31 8.60
C PHE A 73 1.26 -19.68 9.55
N SER A 74 1.00 -20.29 10.71
CA SER A 74 0.09 -19.79 11.74
C SER A 74 0.83 -19.52 13.07
N PRO A 75 1.93 -18.73 13.07
CA PRO A 75 2.62 -18.40 14.32
C PRO A 75 1.66 -17.76 15.33
N GLY A 76 1.83 -18.14 16.59
CA GLY A 76 1.09 -17.55 17.72
C GLY A 76 1.65 -16.19 18.11
N GLY A 77 0.86 -15.42 18.86
CA GLY A 77 1.20 -14.06 19.31
C GLY A 77 0.08 -13.08 18.99
N ARG A 78 0.01 -11.97 19.74
CA ARG A 78 -1.01 -10.93 19.52
C ARG A 78 -0.71 -10.11 18.27
N GLU A 79 0.56 -10.07 17.86
CA GLU A 79 1.04 -9.37 16.67
C GLU A 79 0.76 -10.12 15.36
N PHE A 80 0.43 -11.41 15.42
CA PHE A 80 0.16 -12.24 14.25
C PHE A 80 -1.34 -12.31 13.97
N VAL A 81 -1.75 -11.71 12.86
CA VAL A 81 -3.16 -11.64 12.45
C VAL A 81 -3.42 -12.53 11.26
N ARG A 82 -4.57 -13.22 11.27
CA ARG A 82 -5.00 -14.05 10.13
C ARG A 82 -5.37 -13.17 8.94
N VAL A 83 -4.87 -13.55 7.77
CA VAL A 83 -5.18 -12.91 6.48
C VAL A 83 -5.82 -13.85 5.47
N GLY A 84 -5.81 -15.16 5.71
CA GLY A 84 -6.33 -16.15 4.77
C GLY A 84 -5.87 -17.56 5.08
N THR A 85 -5.83 -18.40 4.04
CA THR A 85 -5.41 -19.80 4.11
C THR A 85 -4.38 -20.14 3.05
N LEU A 86 -3.62 -21.22 3.24
CA LEU A 86 -2.73 -21.72 2.19
C LEU A 86 -3.54 -22.15 0.97
N LEU A 87 -3.03 -21.84 -0.23
CA LEU A 87 -3.75 -22.13 -1.48
C LEU A 87 -4.05 -23.62 -1.69
N ARG A 88 -3.10 -24.49 -1.31
CA ARG A 88 -3.19 -25.95 -1.52
C ARG A 88 -3.66 -26.73 -0.27
N GLU A 89 -3.81 -26.04 0.86
CA GLU A 89 -4.23 -26.61 2.15
C GLU A 89 -5.12 -25.60 2.86
N LEU A 90 -6.38 -25.53 2.43
CA LEU A 90 -7.35 -24.52 2.90
C LEU A 90 -7.64 -24.60 4.42
N ASP A 91 -7.31 -25.72 5.06
CA ASP A 91 -7.45 -25.89 6.51
C ASP A 91 -6.31 -25.26 7.32
N VAL A 92 -5.26 -24.75 6.66
CA VAL A 92 -4.12 -24.12 7.33
C VAL A 92 -4.23 -22.60 7.19
N GLU A 93 -4.41 -21.92 8.31
CA GLU A 93 -4.45 -20.46 8.38
C GLU A 93 -3.08 -19.86 8.05
N VAL A 94 -3.09 -18.72 7.38
CA VAL A 94 -1.89 -17.90 7.19
C VAL A 94 -2.03 -16.63 8.03
N ARG A 95 -1.04 -16.40 8.89
CA ARG A 95 -0.96 -15.21 9.74
C ARG A 95 0.25 -14.36 9.39
N VAL A 96 0.08 -13.05 9.42
CA VAL A 96 1.12 -12.06 9.17
C VAL A 96 1.41 -11.25 10.43
N ASN A 97 2.67 -10.85 10.62
CA ASN A 97 3.08 -9.99 11.71
C ASN A 97 2.77 -8.52 11.40
N ILE A 98 1.78 -7.94 12.08
CA ILE A 98 1.31 -6.58 11.77
C ILE A 98 2.33 -5.50 12.19
N ASN A 99 3.17 -5.76 13.19
CA ASN A 99 4.22 -4.82 13.61
C ASN A 99 5.22 -4.56 12.47
N LYS A 100 5.36 -5.53 11.57
CA LYS A 100 6.25 -5.41 10.42
C LYS A 100 5.76 -4.38 9.40
N ILE A 101 4.46 -4.13 9.29
CA ILE A 101 3.94 -3.02 8.45
C ILE A 101 4.45 -1.67 8.94
N VAL A 102 4.46 -1.45 10.26
CA VAL A 102 4.98 -0.21 10.86
C VAL A 102 6.50 -0.13 10.77
N SER A 103 7.20 -1.24 11.00
CA SER A 103 8.66 -1.22 11.06
C SER A 103 9.37 -1.33 9.70
N LYS A 104 8.68 -1.79 8.66
CA LYS A 104 9.27 -2.15 7.36
C LYS A 104 8.42 -1.74 6.14
N HIS A 105 7.32 -1.01 6.36
CA HIS A 105 6.39 -0.60 5.30
C HIS A 105 5.79 -1.81 4.56
N LEU A 106 4.83 -1.59 3.67
CA LEU A 106 4.18 -2.66 2.90
C LEU A 106 3.84 -2.18 1.49
N GLY A 107 4.22 -2.95 0.48
CA GLY A 107 3.73 -2.78 -0.89
C GLY A 107 2.59 -3.74 -1.19
N VAL A 108 1.43 -3.24 -1.63
CA VAL A 108 0.32 -4.04 -2.16
C VAL A 108 0.21 -3.79 -3.65
N LEU A 109 0.65 -4.76 -4.46
CA LEU A 109 0.82 -4.60 -5.90
C LEU A 109 -0.07 -5.60 -6.65
N ALA A 110 -0.92 -5.13 -7.57
CA ALA A 110 -1.70 -6.02 -8.43
C ALA A 110 -2.41 -5.31 -9.59
N MET A 111 -2.70 -6.04 -10.66
CA MET A 111 -3.63 -5.55 -11.69
C MET A 111 -5.04 -5.25 -11.13
N THR A 112 -5.81 -4.45 -11.88
CA THR A 112 -7.19 -4.09 -11.53
C THR A 112 -8.08 -5.33 -11.36
N GLY A 113 -9.00 -5.29 -10.40
CA GLY A 113 -9.97 -6.36 -10.16
C GLY A 113 -9.43 -7.61 -9.45
N MET A 114 -8.16 -7.62 -9.04
CA MET A 114 -7.55 -8.82 -8.41
C MET A 114 -7.81 -8.94 -6.90
N GLY A 115 -8.38 -7.92 -6.27
CA GLY A 115 -8.70 -7.91 -4.84
C GLY A 115 -7.74 -7.11 -3.94
N LYS A 116 -6.98 -6.15 -4.49
CA LYS A 116 -6.14 -5.24 -3.69
C LYS A 116 -6.93 -4.55 -2.59
N SER A 117 -8.06 -3.99 -2.98
CA SER A 117 -8.86 -3.19 -2.07
C SER A 117 -9.55 -4.04 -1.00
N ASN A 118 -9.77 -5.34 -1.27
CA ASN A 118 -10.18 -6.30 -0.26
C ASN A 118 -9.04 -6.58 0.73
N LEU A 119 -7.82 -6.79 0.23
CA LEU A 119 -6.66 -7.01 1.09
C LEU A 119 -6.37 -5.80 2.00
N VAL A 120 -6.45 -4.58 1.47
CA VAL A 120 -6.31 -3.34 2.25
C VAL A 120 -7.40 -3.26 3.33
N ALA A 121 -8.66 -3.51 2.97
CA ALA A 121 -9.77 -3.55 3.93
C ALA A 121 -9.55 -4.61 5.03
N LEU A 122 -9.02 -5.79 4.66
CA LEU A 122 -8.71 -6.84 5.61
C LEU A 122 -7.59 -6.41 6.57
N ILE A 123 -6.51 -5.83 6.04
CA ILE A 123 -5.41 -5.31 6.85
C ILE A 123 -5.90 -4.20 7.79
N ALA A 124 -6.73 -3.27 7.30
CA ALA A 124 -7.30 -2.20 8.10
C ALA A 124 -8.20 -2.73 9.23
N LYS A 125 -9.06 -3.71 8.93
CA LYS A 125 -9.85 -4.44 9.92
C LYS A 125 -8.95 -5.10 10.97
N LYS A 126 -7.90 -5.81 10.56
CA LYS A 126 -6.99 -6.49 11.50
C LYS A 126 -6.15 -5.55 12.37
N ILE A 127 -5.76 -4.39 11.83
CA ILE A 127 -5.08 -3.35 12.62
C ILE A 127 -6.03 -2.76 13.67
N ALA A 128 -7.25 -2.40 13.26
CA ALA A 128 -8.22 -1.82 14.18
C ALA A 128 -8.73 -2.82 15.24
N GLU A 129 -8.81 -4.13 14.93
CA GLU A 129 -9.17 -5.19 15.91
C GLU A 129 -8.14 -5.25 17.06
N LEU A 130 -6.90 -4.84 16.80
CA LEU A 130 -5.83 -4.76 17.80
C LEU A 130 -5.78 -3.41 18.54
N GLY A 131 -6.68 -2.47 18.21
CA GLY A 131 -6.66 -1.09 18.70
C GLY A 131 -5.63 -0.21 18.00
N GLY A 132 -5.14 -0.64 16.83
CA GLY A 132 -4.23 0.15 16.01
C GLY A 132 -4.96 1.24 15.22
N THR A 133 -4.23 2.30 14.86
CA THR A 133 -4.76 3.40 14.06
C THR A 133 -4.30 3.24 12.60
N ILE A 134 -5.23 3.32 11.66
CA ILE A 134 -4.92 3.32 10.23
C ILE A 134 -5.59 4.53 9.57
N VAL A 135 -4.88 5.18 8.66
CA VAL A 135 -5.36 6.28 7.83
C VAL A 135 -5.27 5.86 6.36
N ILE A 136 -6.39 5.87 5.65
CA ILE A 136 -6.49 5.49 4.24
C ILE A 136 -6.79 6.75 3.44
N PHE A 137 -5.89 7.13 2.55
CA PHE A 137 -6.14 8.16 1.53
C PHE A 137 -6.86 7.49 0.36
N ASP A 138 -8.19 7.62 0.33
CA ASP A 138 -9.07 6.88 -0.57
C ASP A 138 -9.29 7.66 -1.87
N TYR A 139 -8.60 7.28 -2.94
CA TYR A 139 -8.64 7.99 -4.22
C TYR A 139 -9.97 7.79 -4.99
N HIS A 140 -10.61 6.63 -4.85
CA HIS A 140 -11.80 6.26 -5.62
C HIS A 140 -13.08 6.24 -4.79
N GLY A 141 -13.00 6.51 -3.48
CA GLY A 141 -14.14 6.46 -2.57
C GLY A 141 -14.61 5.02 -2.28
N GLU A 142 -13.73 4.03 -2.44
CA GLU A 142 -14.08 2.62 -2.29
C GLU A 142 -14.29 2.19 -0.83
N TYR A 143 -13.78 2.95 0.13
CA TYR A 143 -13.80 2.58 1.55
C TYR A 143 -14.82 3.40 2.34
N SER A 144 -15.25 4.57 1.85
CA SER A 144 -16.17 5.48 2.56
C SER A 144 -17.50 4.82 2.97
N SER A 145 -17.98 3.82 2.23
CA SER A 145 -19.21 3.07 2.55
C SER A 145 -18.99 1.82 3.42
N MET A 146 -17.76 1.53 3.83
CA MET A 146 -17.42 0.37 4.63
C MET A 146 -18.05 0.47 6.03
N LYS A 147 -18.83 -0.54 6.44
CA LYS A 147 -19.43 -0.62 7.77
C LYS A 147 -18.98 -1.88 8.48
N LEU A 148 -18.07 -1.74 9.42
CA LEU A 148 -17.58 -2.84 10.24
C LEU A 148 -18.34 -2.89 11.57
N VAL A 149 -18.76 -4.09 11.96
CA VAL A 149 -19.38 -4.34 13.27
C VAL A 149 -18.31 -4.17 14.36
N ASP A 150 -18.64 -3.47 15.44
CA ASP A 150 -17.77 -3.21 16.60
C ASP A 150 -16.49 -2.42 16.32
N MET A 151 -16.42 -1.69 15.20
CA MET A 151 -15.26 -0.87 14.85
C MET A 151 -15.65 0.54 14.46
N ILE A 152 -14.79 1.50 14.79
CA ILE A 152 -14.98 2.90 14.40
C ILE A 152 -14.39 3.10 13.02
N VAL A 153 -15.24 3.48 12.06
CA VAL A 153 -14.86 3.96 10.73
C VAL A 153 -15.12 5.47 10.70
N ASN A 154 -14.05 6.24 10.65
CA ASN A 154 -14.08 7.70 10.65
C ASN A 154 -13.83 8.23 9.25
N VAL A 155 -14.85 8.76 8.58
CA VAL A 155 -14.73 9.34 7.24
C VAL A 155 -14.45 10.83 7.37
N ILE A 156 -13.29 11.25 6.88
CA ILE A 156 -12.74 12.59 7.03
C ILE A 156 -12.79 13.29 5.67
N ARG A 157 -13.31 14.52 5.66
CA ARG A 157 -13.29 15.37 4.47
C ARG A 157 -11.88 15.90 4.22
N PRO A 158 -11.42 15.95 2.97
CA PRO A 158 -10.06 16.34 2.63
C PRO A 158 -9.93 17.87 2.63
N LYS A 159 -9.87 18.46 3.82
CA LYS A 159 -9.62 19.90 4.00
C LYS A 159 -8.31 20.13 4.75
N ILE A 160 -7.77 21.34 4.59
CA ILE A 160 -6.54 21.81 5.24
C ILE A 160 -6.82 23.18 5.83
N ASN A 161 -6.34 23.41 7.04
CA ASN A 161 -6.29 24.76 7.59
C ASN A 161 -5.18 25.55 6.86
N PRO A 162 -5.47 26.70 6.23
CA PRO A 162 -4.44 27.43 5.50
C PRO A 162 -3.29 27.93 6.37
N LEU A 163 -3.50 28.05 7.69
CA LEU A 163 -2.50 28.47 8.66
C LEU A 163 -1.56 27.32 9.08
N SER A 164 -1.93 26.06 8.82
CA SER A 164 -1.01 24.93 9.03
C SER A 164 -0.05 24.71 7.85
N LEU A 165 -0.28 25.38 6.71
CA LEU A 165 0.56 25.26 5.52
C LEU A 165 1.85 26.05 5.70
N ASP A 166 2.98 25.39 5.49
CA ASP A 166 4.27 26.08 5.49
C ASP A 166 4.50 26.88 4.19
N LEU A 167 5.60 27.65 4.16
CA LEU A 167 5.97 28.44 2.98
C LEU A 167 6.18 27.56 1.72
N GLU A 168 6.72 26.35 1.88
CA GLU A 168 7.02 25.46 0.77
C GLU A 168 5.74 24.84 0.19
N GLU A 169 4.83 24.41 1.04
CA GLU A 169 3.50 23.89 0.68
C GLU A 169 2.69 24.98 0.00
N MET A 170 2.57 26.18 0.60
CA MET A 170 1.86 27.30 -0.01
C MET A 170 2.50 27.74 -1.34
N SER A 171 3.84 27.77 -1.42
CA SER A 171 4.54 28.11 -2.67
C SER A 171 4.22 27.10 -3.78
N ARG A 172 4.18 25.80 -3.47
CA ARG A 172 3.83 24.77 -4.46
C ARG A 172 2.39 24.88 -4.91
N LEU A 173 1.47 25.11 -3.97
CA LEU A 173 0.05 25.32 -4.25
C LEU A 173 -0.19 26.51 -5.19
N LEU A 174 0.61 27.57 -5.04
CA LEU A 174 0.57 28.76 -5.89
C LEU A 174 1.47 28.66 -7.14
N ASN A 175 2.10 27.50 -7.37
CA ASN A 175 3.06 27.24 -8.45
C ASN A 175 4.21 28.27 -8.51
N ILE A 176 4.76 28.62 -7.34
CA ILE A 176 5.89 29.54 -7.17
C ILE A 176 7.19 28.72 -7.13
N PRO A 177 8.11 28.89 -8.10
CA PRO A 177 9.35 28.13 -8.17
C PRO A 177 10.26 28.31 -6.95
N LYS A 178 11.02 27.27 -6.58
CA LYS A 178 11.96 27.29 -5.45
C LYS A 178 13.03 28.38 -5.57
N ASN A 179 13.48 28.67 -6.79
CA ASN A 179 14.48 29.70 -7.09
C ASN A 179 13.90 31.13 -7.11
N ALA A 180 12.59 31.32 -6.95
CA ALA A 180 11.95 32.63 -6.98
C ALA A 180 12.06 33.36 -5.62
N THR A 181 13.29 33.64 -5.18
CA THR A 181 13.61 34.15 -3.83
C THR A 181 12.78 35.36 -3.42
N ARG A 182 12.65 36.38 -4.30
CA ARG A 182 11.88 37.60 -3.99
C ARG A 182 10.38 37.33 -3.84
N GLN A 183 9.81 36.44 -4.64
CA GLN A 183 8.39 36.05 -4.56
C GLN A 183 8.12 35.30 -3.25
N ARG A 184 8.99 34.35 -2.91
CA ARG A 184 8.90 33.56 -1.68
C ARG A 184 9.09 34.40 -0.43
N MET A 185 10.00 35.39 -0.45
CA MET A 185 10.14 36.36 0.66
C MET A 185 8.86 37.19 0.85
N ALA A 186 8.28 37.71 -0.24
CA ALA A 186 7.03 38.45 -0.16
C ALA A 186 5.87 37.60 0.40
N LEU A 187 5.76 36.34 -0.06
CA LEU A 187 4.76 35.40 0.44
C LEU A 187 4.99 35.08 1.92
N ARG A 188 6.24 34.77 2.32
CA ARG A 188 6.59 34.46 3.71
C ARG A 188 6.18 35.57 4.67
N GLU A 189 6.58 36.82 4.36
CA GLU A 189 6.22 37.97 5.20
C GLU A 189 4.71 38.11 5.34
N CYS A 190 3.93 37.81 4.29
CA CYS A 190 2.49 37.91 4.38
C CYS A 190 1.82 36.73 5.10
N LEU A 191 2.35 35.52 4.97
CA LEU A 191 1.86 34.36 5.73
C LEU A 191 2.08 34.57 7.24
N GLU A 192 3.25 35.09 7.64
CA GLU A 192 3.56 35.37 9.06
C GLU A 192 2.68 36.49 9.67
N ASN A 193 2.11 37.37 8.83
CA ASN A 193 1.22 38.45 9.26
C ASN A 193 -0.27 38.14 9.06
N THR A 194 -0.63 36.94 8.62
CA THR A 194 -2.03 36.53 8.42
C THR A 194 -2.50 35.71 9.62
N ASP A 195 -3.56 36.17 10.27
CA ASP A 195 -4.23 35.56 11.42
C ASP A 195 -5.61 35.00 11.04
N ASP A 196 -6.26 34.33 12.00
CA ASP A 196 -7.55 33.65 11.81
C ASP A 196 -8.63 34.56 11.19
N GLY A 197 -9.42 33.98 10.26
CA GLY A 197 -10.56 34.61 9.61
C GLY A 197 -10.21 35.48 8.39
N GLU A 198 -10.85 35.18 7.26
CA GLU A 198 -10.66 35.83 5.96
C GLU A 198 -9.21 35.72 5.43
N PHE A 199 -8.60 34.54 5.57
CA PHE A 199 -7.20 34.27 5.23
C PHE A 199 -6.83 34.81 3.84
N PHE A 200 -7.61 34.47 2.82
CA PHE A 200 -7.34 34.91 1.44
C PHE A 200 -7.53 36.42 1.24
N ALA A 201 -8.43 37.07 1.98
CA ALA A 201 -8.59 38.52 1.88
C ALA A 201 -7.41 39.25 2.52
N LYS A 202 -7.00 38.81 3.72
CA LYS A 202 -5.85 39.34 4.44
C LYS A 202 -4.54 39.11 3.68
N LEU A 203 -4.34 37.91 3.14
CA LEU A 203 -3.17 37.58 2.33
C LEU A 203 -3.06 38.49 1.10
N ARG A 204 -4.16 38.71 0.37
CA ARG A 204 -4.21 39.63 -0.78
C ARG A 204 -3.88 41.07 -0.36
N LYS A 205 -4.50 41.57 0.71
CA LYS A 205 -4.25 42.92 1.24
C LYS A 205 -2.80 43.10 1.66
N CYS A 206 -2.20 42.10 2.31
CA CYS A 206 -0.79 42.12 2.66
C CYS A 206 0.09 42.18 1.40
N LEU A 207 -0.14 41.29 0.43
CA LEU A 207 0.66 41.25 -0.80
C LEU A 207 0.57 42.57 -1.58
N GLN A 208 -0.61 43.20 -1.64
CA GLN A 208 -0.80 44.54 -2.22
C GLN A 208 0.06 45.59 -1.52
N SER A 209 0.09 45.61 -0.18
CA SER A 209 0.93 46.54 0.58
C SER A 209 2.43 46.33 0.34
N ARG A 210 2.82 45.11 -0.06
CA ARG A 210 4.22 44.70 -0.30
C ARG A 210 4.69 44.95 -1.73
N ILE A 211 3.81 45.41 -2.63
CA ILE A 211 4.17 45.80 -4.01
C ILE A 211 5.24 46.90 -4.02
N GLY A 212 5.19 47.87 -3.10
CA GLY A 212 6.21 48.93 -3.03
C GLY A 212 7.63 48.40 -2.76
N ARG A 213 7.77 47.30 -1.99
CA ARG A 213 9.06 46.71 -1.59
C ARG A 213 9.55 45.63 -2.56
N TYR A 214 8.65 44.78 -3.03
CA TYR A 214 9.00 43.63 -3.87
C TYR A 214 8.66 43.83 -5.36
N GLY A 215 8.01 44.93 -5.71
CA GLY A 215 7.65 45.30 -7.08
C GLY A 215 6.84 44.21 -7.78
N VAL A 216 7.24 43.92 -9.02
CA VAL A 216 6.65 42.87 -9.87
C VAL A 216 6.62 41.49 -9.19
N SER A 217 7.54 41.21 -8.26
CA SER A 217 7.57 39.91 -7.58
C SER A 217 6.34 39.72 -6.68
N ALA A 218 5.95 40.73 -5.89
CA ALA A 218 4.74 40.66 -5.07
C ALA A 218 3.47 40.65 -5.94
N GLN A 219 3.45 41.41 -7.04
CA GLN A 219 2.32 41.37 -7.97
C GLN A 219 2.10 39.97 -8.54
N LYS A 220 3.16 39.29 -8.99
CA LYS A 220 3.06 37.91 -9.50
C LYS A 220 2.52 36.93 -8.45
N VAL A 221 2.88 37.10 -7.17
CA VAL A 221 2.33 36.26 -6.09
C VAL A 221 0.85 36.56 -5.88
N LEU A 222 0.47 37.84 -5.90
CA LEU A 222 -0.93 38.26 -5.81
C LEU A 222 -1.78 37.68 -6.94
N ASP A 223 -1.29 37.76 -8.18
CA ASP A 223 -1.95 37.20 -9.37
C ASP A 223 -2.11 35.68 -9.23
N ALA A 224 -1.09 34.97 -8.70
CA ALA A 224 -1.15 33.55 -8.42
C ALA A 224 -2.22 33.22 -7.37
N VAL A 225 -2.25 33.95 -6.24
CA VAL A 225 -3.28 33.75 -5.20
C VAL A 225 -4.68 33.92 -5.79
N MET A 226 -4.89 34.92 -6.64
CA MET A 226 -6.19 35.14 -7.30
C MET A 226 -6.53 34.03 -8.29
N ALA A 227 -5.56 33.56 -9.08
CA ALA A 227 -5.76 32.48 -10.06
C ALA A 227 -6.09 31.14 -9.40
N TYR A 228 -5.43 30.81 -8.27
CA TYR A 228 -5.61 29.55 -7.56
C TYR A 228 -6.65 29.60 -6.44
N GLU A 229 -7.31 30.75 -6.20
CA GLU A 229 -8.31 30.88 -5.12
C GLU A 229 -9.45 29.85 -5.26
N GLY A 230 -9.98 29.66 -6.48
CA GLY A 230 -11.04 28.66 -6.73
C GLY A 230 -10.58 27.22 -6.50
N PHE A 231 -9.32 26.92 -6.84
CA PHE A 231 -8.69 25.64 -6.57
C PHE A 231 -8.51 25.43 -5.06
N LEU A 232 -8.04 26.45 -4.34
CA LEU A 232 -7.76 26.38 -2.92
C LEU A 232 -9.04 26.31 -2.08
N LYS A 233 -10.11 27.03 -2.42
CA LYS A 233 -11.40 26.97 -1.70
C LYS A 233 -11.98 25.57 -1.58
N LYS A 234 -11.69 24.67 -2.52
CA LYS A 234 -12.12 23.26 -2.45
C LYS A 234 -11.37 22.44 -1.42
N ILE A 235 -10.13 22.79 -1.09
CA ILE A 235 -9.28 22.03 -0.15
C ILE A 235 -8.95 22.79 1.14
N VAL A 236 -9.21 24.09 1.20
CA VAL A 236 -8.92 24.93 2.36
C VAL A 236 -10.19 25.14 3.18
N ASP A 237 -10.07 25.01 4.50
CA ASP A 237 -11.11 25.37 5.47
C ASP A 237 -10.47 26.06 6.68
N GLU A 238 -10.74 27.37 6.82
CA GLU A 238 -10.20 28.20 7.90
C GLU A 238 -10.74 27.84 9.28
N LYS A 239 -11.88 27.14 9.36
CA LYS A 239 -12.50 26.75 10.63
C LYS A 239 -12.00 25.40 11.15
N MET A 240 -11.24 24.69 10.32
CA MET A 240 -10.71 23.39 10.68
C MET A 240 -9.54 23.58 11.65
N GLU A 241 -9.48 22.74 12.68
CA GLU A 241 -8.26 22.60 13.48
C GLU A 241 -7.15 21.90 12.67
N ASP A 242 -6.08 21.49 13.32
CA ASP A 242 -5.06 20.65 12.68
C ASP A 242 -5.68 19.33 12.18
N VAL A 243 -5.24 18.88 11.00
CA VAL A 243 -5.64 17.59 10.42
C VAL A 243 -5.40 16.43 11.38
N ILE A 244 -4.39 16.53 12.26
CA ILE A 244 -4.09 15.52 13.28
C ILE A 244 -5.26 15.30 14.23
N ASN A 245 -6.00 16.37 14.59
CA ASN A 245 -7.12 16.29 15.53
C ASN A 245 -8.35 15.58 14.93
N SER A 246 -8.41 15.47 13.61
CA SER A 246 -9.47 14.71 12.93
C SER A 246 -9.26 13.20 12.97
N ILE A 247 -8.07 12.73 13.37
CA ILE A 247 -7.73 11.31 13.46
C ILE A 247 -8.24 10.72 14.76
N ILE A 248 -9.09 9.70 14.68
CA ILE A 248 -9.54 8.91 15.82
C ILE A 248 -8.55 7.75 16.02
N LEU A 249 -7.97 7.66 17.23
CA LEU A 249 -7.06 6.59 17.59
C LEU A 249 -7.79 5.26 17.74
N GLY A 250 -7.14 4.17 17.32
CA GLY A 250 -7.73 2.82 17.36
C GLY A 250 -8.84 2.59 16.34
N ALA A 251 -8.98 3.49 15.36
CA ALA A 251 -10.02 3.47 14.35
C ALA A 251 -9.44 3.36 12.93
N ILE A 252 -10.33 3.06 11.98
CA ILE A 252 -10.06 3.17 10.55
C ILE A 252 -10.47 4.58 10.12
N ASN A 253 -9.49 5.42 9.81
CA ASN A 253 -9.69 6.78 9.36
C ASN A 253 -9.58 6.81 7.82
N ILE A 254 -10.60 7.31 7.13
CA ILE A 254 -10.67 7.34 5.67
C ILE A 254 -10.70 8.79 5.25
N VAL A 255 -9.64 9.25 4.58
CA VAL A 255 -9.61 10.57 3.96
C VAL A 255 -10.10 10.40 2.52
N ASP A 256 -11.34 10.83 2.28
CA ASP A 256 -12.00 10.65 0.99
C ASP A 256 -11.49 11.68 -0.03
N LEU A 257 -10.84 11.24 -1.11
CA LEU A 257 -10.27 12.10 -2.15
C LEU A 257 -11.06 12.03 -3.46
N SER A 258 -12.19 11.30 -3.51
CA SER A 258 -12.90 11.00 -4.76
C SER A 258 -13.34 12.23 -5.55
N ASP A 259 -13.64 13.33 -4.83
CA ASP A 259 -14.14 14.57 -5.40
C ASP A 259 -13.03 15.59 -5.77
N LEU A 260 -11.76 15.22 -5.58
CA LEU A 260 -10.62 16.11 -5.77
C LEU A 260 -9.89 15.85 -7.09
N HIS A 261 -9.38 16.93 -7.69
CA HIS A 261 -8.44 16.82 -8.80
C HIS A 261 -7.06 16.35 -8.31
N LEU A 262 -6.26 15.78 -9.21
CA LEU A 262 -4.92 15.24 -8.89
C LEU A 262 -4.05 16.19 -8.04
N ASN A 263 -3.89 17.45 -8.48
CA ASN A 263 -3.06 18.42 -7.77
C ASN A 263 -3.62 18.77 -6.38
N GLN A 264 -4.95 18.70 -6.20
CA GLN A 264 -5.60 18.93 -4.90
C GLN A 264 -5.36 17.74 -3.97
N ALA A 265 -5.54 16.53 -4.48
CA ALA A 265 -5.28 15.30 -3.75
C ALA A 265 -3.79 15.21 -3.35
N ASP A 266 -2.85 15.55 -4.25
CA ASP A 266 -1.41 15.58 -3.94
C ASP A 266 -1.08 16.55 -2.80
N ALA A 267 -1.68 17.75 -2.81
CA ALA A 267 -1.53 18.71 -1.73
C ALA A 267 -2.07 18.18 -0.39
N ILE A 268 -3.25 17.55 -0.40
CA ILE A 268 -3.87 16.96 0.78
C ILE A 268 -3.00 15.84 1.35
N VAL A 269 -2.67 14.85 0.53
CA VAL A 269 -1.90 13.67 0.98
C VAL A 269 -0.55 14.12 1.50
N SER A 270 0.20 14.94 0.75
CA SER A 270 1.52 15.42 1.19
C SER A 270 1.48 16.19 2.52
N HIS A 271 0.51 17.10 2.69
CA HIS A 271 0.35 17.86 3.93
C HIS A 271 0.06 16.92 5.12
N TRP A 272 -0.86 15.98 4.95
CA TRP A 272 -1.20 15.00 5.99
C TRP A 272 -0.01 14.11 6.36
N LEU A 273 0.73 13.60 5.36
CA LEU A 273 1.94 12.80 5.60
C LEU A 273 2.98 13.58 6.41
N ASN A 274 3.19 14.86 6.08
CA ASN A 274 4.13 15.74 6.79
C ASN A 274 3.67 16.00 8.23
N ARG A 275 2.42 16.44 8.42
CA ARG A 275 1.86 16.74 9.75
C ARG A 275 1.87 15.52 10.66
N ILE A 276 1.52 14.35 10.15
CA ILE A 276 1.57 13.09 10.92
C ILE A 276 3.01 12.74 11.32
N LEU A 277 3.97 12.88 10.40
CA LEU A 277 5.38 12.64 10.69
C LEU A 277 5.90 13.60 11.77
N GLU A 278 5.58 14.88 11.67
CA GLU A 278 5.93 15.90 12.67
C GLU A 278 5.30 15.59 14.03
N ALA A 279 4.01 15.27 14.07
CA ALA A 279 3.30 14.94 15.31
C ALA A 279 3.89 13.73 16.03
N ARG A 280 4.29 12.70 15.28
CA ARG A 280 4.95 11.52 15.83
C ARG A 280 6.39 11.81 16.27
N LYS A 281 7.13 12.65 15.56
CA LYS A 281 8.45 13.15 16.00
C LYS A 281 8.34 13.88 17.34
N ILE A 282 7.39 14.81 17.44
CA ILE A 282 7.10 15.55 18.67
C ILE A 282 6.74 14.58 19.80
N CYS A 283 5.88 13.60 19.56
CA CYS A 283 5.53 12.58 20.56
C CYS A 283 6.73 11.80 21.06
N VAL A 284 7.59 11.31 20.17
CA VAL A 284 8.76 10.52 20.57
C VAL A 284 9.77 11.38 21.34
N TRP A 285 10.03 12.61 20.90
CA TRP A 285 10.96 13.52 21.57
C TRP A 285 10.45 14.03 22.92
N SER A 286 9.14 14.28 23.02
CA SER A 286 8.46 14.76 24.23
C SER A 286 8.07 13.62 25.18
N ARG A 287 8.53 12.39 24.93
CA ARG A 287 8.22 11.17 25.71
C ARG A 287 6.71 10.92 25.89
N GLY A 288 5.92 11.24 24.88
CA GLY A 288 4.47 10.96 24.84
C GLY A 288 3.58 12.06 25.41
N SER A 289 4.12 13.23 25.77
CA SER A 289 3.31 14.32 26.34
C SER A 289 2.55 15.14 25.28
N HIS A 290 3.06 15.21 24.05
CA HIS A 290 2.47 16.00 22.96
C HIS A 290 2.43 15.21 21.65
N GLY A 291 1.55 15.58 20.72
CA GLY A 291 1.42 14.94 19.41
C GLY A 291 0.59 13.65 19.44
N ILE A 292 0.75 12.80 18.42
CA ILE A 292 0.00 11.53 18.31
C ILE A 292 0.67 10.49 19.20
N PRO A 293 0.01 9.92 20.24
CA PRO A 293 0.66 9.03 21.21
C PRO A 293 0.91 7.60 20.70
N SER A 294 0.16 7.16 19.69
CA SER A 294 0.22 5.78 19.17
C SER A 294 0.94 5.69 17.82
N PRO A 295 1.60 4.56 17.51
CA PRO A 295 1.94 4.19 16.15
C PRO A 295 0.70 4.14 15.24
N LEU A 296 0.91 4.37 13.95
CA LEU A 296 -0.15 4.32 12.95
C LEU A 296 0.36 3.84 11.58
N ALA A 297 -0.55 3.28 10.80
CA ALA A 297 -0.32 2.91 9.40
C ALA A 297 -1.00 3.91 8.46
N LEU A 298 -0.29 4.33 7.43
CA LEU A 298 -0.78 5.25 6.40
C LEU A 298 -0.89 4.48 5.10
N VAL A 299 -2.07 4.48 4.48
CA VAL A 299 -2.33 3.80 3.21
C VAL A 299 -2.51 4.83 2.12
N ILE A 300 -1.69 4.76 1.07
CA ILE A 300 -1.84 5.56 -0.14
C ILE A 300 -2.44 4.64 -1.21
N GLU A 301 -3.75 4.78 -1.46
CA GLU A 301 -4.38 4.20 -2.65
C GLU A 301 -3.84 4.86 -3.90
N GLU A 302 -3.87 4.09 -5.00
CA GLU A 302 -3.43 4.57 -6.30
C GLU A 302 -2.06 5.25 -6.32
N ALA A 303 -1.12 4.70 -5.55
CA ALA A 303 0.15 5.37 -5.27
C ALA A 303 0.97 5.73 -6.52
N HIS A 304 0.77 5.08 -7.67
CA HIS A 304 1.43 5.46 -8.92
C HIS A 304 1.04 6.85 -9.43
N VAL A 305 -0.10 7.38 -8.97
CA VAL A 305 -0.59 8.73 -9.27
C VAL A 305 0.19 9.78 -8.46
N PHE A 306 0.57 9.44 -7.23
CA PHE A 306 1.19 10.37 -6.28
C PHE A 306 2.70 10.18 -6.11
N ILE A 307 3.22 9.00 -6.44
CA ILE A 307 4.58 8.56 -6.15
C ILE A 307 5.26 8.10 -7.44
N SER A 308 5.04 8.83 -8.54
CA SER A 308 5.64 8.49 -9.83
C SER A 308 7.07 9.01 -9.96
N ALA A 309 7.96 8.21 -10.54
CA ALA A 309 9.34 8.60 -10.84
C ALA A 309 9.43 9.74 -11.88
N ASP A 310 8.42 9.86 -12.74
CA ASP A 310 8.40 10.82 -13.85
C ASP A 310 7.88 12.19 -13.42
N SER A 311 7.30 12.28 -12.21
CA SER A 311 6.64 13.49 -11.73
C SER A 311 7.18 13.93 -10.37
N ASP A 312 7.38 15.23 -10.22
CA ASP A 312 7.91 15.82 -9.00
C ASP A 312 6.76 16.29 -8.07
N THR A 313 5.98 15.32 -7.59
CA THR A 313 4.84 15.58 -6.69
C THR A 313 5.30 15.93 -5.27
N ALA A 314 4.41 16.56 -4.50
CA ALA A 314 4.67 16.80 -3.08
C ALA A 314 4.61 15.49 -2.29
N THR A 315 3.65 14.61 -2.61
CA THR A 315 3.43 13.35 -1.90
C THR A 315 4.62 12.40 -2.05
N ARG A 316 5.27 12.33 -3.22
CA ARG A 316 6.47 11.50 -3.41
C ARG A 316 7.57 11.84 -2.41
N ARG A 317 7.83 13.13 -2.18
CA ARG A 317 8.84 13.60 -1.22
C ARG A 317 8.47 13.29 0.23
N SER A 318 7.20 13.49 0.58
CA SER A 318 6.69 13.17 1.92
C SER A 318 6.74 11.67 2.19
N ALA A 319 6.35 10.86 1.20
CA ALA A 319 6.45 9.40 1.25
C ALA A 319 7.91 8.93 1.35
N GLU A 320 8.84 9.51 0.58
CA GLU A 320 10.29 9.26 0.69
C GLU A 320 10.80 9.51 2.12
N SER A 321 10.35 10.61 2.73
CA SER A 321 10.72 10.96 4.10
C SER A 321 10.17 9.94 5.10
N ILE A 322 8.93 9.48 4.91
CA ILE A 322 8.31 8.45 5.75
C ILE A 322 9.01 7.09 5.59
N VAL A 323 9.37 6.65 4.39
CA VAL A 323 10.06 5.35 4.24
C VAL A 323 11.48 5.37 4.82
N ARG A 324 12.13 6.54 4.85
CA ARG A 324 13.48 6.69 5.46
C ARG A 324 13.44 6.82 6.98
N GLU A 325 12.45 7.52 7.52
CA GLU A 325 12.45 7.93 8.94
C GLU A 325 11.27 7.36 9.75
N GLY A 326 10.15 7.04 9.11
CA GLY A 326 8.87 6.69 9.73
C GLY A 326 8.98 5.52 10.70
N ARG A 327 9.81 4.51 10.40
CA ARG A 327 10.11 3.39 11.32
C ARG A 327 10.52 3.86 12.71
N LYS A 328 11.37 4.90 12.81
CA LYS A 328 11.88 5.43 14.09
C LYS A 328 10.77 6.07 14.94
N PHE A 329 9.71 6.52 14.27
CA PHE A 329 8.60 7.25 14.88
C PHE A 329 7.30 6.43 14.93
N GLY A 330 7.34 5.15 14.56
CA GLY A 330 6.16 4.27 14.57
C GLY A 330 5.14 4.62 13.48
N ILE A 331 5.60 5.03 12.31
CA ILE A 331 4.76 5.27 11.13
C ILE A 331 5.05 4.19 10.09
N GLY A 332 4.04 3.37 9.81
CA GLY A 332 4.02 2.45 8.68
C GLY A 332 3.46 3.10 7.43
N LEU A 333 4.01 2.77 6.26
CA LEU A 333 3.47 3.21 4.98
C LEU A 333 3.03 1.97 4.21
N VAL A 334 1.80 1.97 3.72
CA VAL A 334 1.22 0.96 2.85
C VAL A 334 0.97 1.60 1.50
N ILE A 335 1.66 1.11 0.49
CA ILE A 335 1.58 1.63 -0.88
C ILE A 335 0.74 0.67 -1.70
N VAL A 336 -0.37 1.13 -2.25
CA VAL A 336 -1.29 0.30 -3.03
C VAL A 336 -1.30 0.79 -4.47
N SER A 337 -1.03 -0.09 -5.44
CA SER A 337 -0.98 0.32 -6.85
C SER A 337 -1.25 -0.82 -7.84
N GLN A 338 -1.86 -0.49 -8.98
CA GLN A 338 -1.95 -1.37 -10.17
C GLN A 338 -0.81 -1.25 -11.16
N ARG A 339 -0.02 -0.20 -11.07
CA ARG A 339 1.05 0.07 -12.03
C ARG A 339 2.36 0.14 -11.26
N PRO A 340 2.97 -1.01 -10.93
CA PRO A 340 4.25 -1.03 -10.24
C PRO A 340 5.32 -0.19 -10.94
N ARG A 341 5.38 -0.27 -12.29
CA ARG A 341 6.34 0.50 -13.11
C ARG A 341 6.26 2.03 -12.92
N GLY A 342 5.08 2.51 -12.53
CA GLY A 342 4.82 3.94 -12.34
C GLY A 342 5.16 4.43 -10.93
N LEU A 343 5.77 3.61 -10.08
CA LEU A 343 6.18 4.00 -8.72
C LEU A 343 7.64 4.43 -8.68
N ASP A 344 8.04 5.21 -7.69
CA ASP A 344 9.45 5.60 -7.49
C ASP A 344 10.31 4.41 -7.00
N PRO A 345 11.39 4.04 -7.71
CA PRO A 345 12.31 2.97 -7.30
C PRO A 345 12.90 3.13 -5.90
N THR A 346 13.14 4.37 -5.49
CA THR A 346 13.72 4.71 -4.20
C THR A 346 12.76 4.34 -3.08
N ILE A 347 11.45 4.48 -3.31
CA ILE A 347 10.43 4.11 -2.34
C ILE A 347 10.19 2.61 -2.35
N LEU A 348 10.11 1.99 -3.53
CA LEU A 348 9.94 0.53 -3.65
C LEU A 348 11.06 -0.26 -2.97
N SER A 349 12.30 0.20 -3.10
CA SER A 349 13.46 -0.45 -2.47
C SER A 349 13.46 -0.38 -0.94
N GLN A 350 12.63 0.47 -0.34
CA GLN A 350 12.48 0.57 1.12
C GLN A 350 11.29 -0.26 1.66
N LEU A 351 10.53 -0.91 0.79
CA LEU A 351 9.42 -1.78 1.17
C LEU A 351 9.98 -3.14 1.59
N GLY A 352 10.12 -3.36 2.90
CA GLY A 352 10.59 -4.62 3.45
C GLY A 352 9.52 -5.72 3.49
N ASN A 353 8.27 -5.40 3.17
CA ASN A 353 7.17 -6.36 3.02
C ASN A 353 6.42 -6.12 1.71
N LEU A 354 5.96 -7.19 1.07
CA LEU A 354 5.11 -7.13 -0.12
C LEU A 354 3.94 -8.10 0.01
N ALA A 355 2.80 -7.68 -0.53
CA ALA A 355 1.70 -8.53 -0.92
C ALA A 355 1.45 -8.31 -2.42
N ILE A 356 1.81 -9.29 -3.23
CA ILE A 356 1.70 -9.21 -4.69
C ILE A 356 0.56 -10.12 -5.12
N LEU A 357 -0.51 -9.55 -5.65
CA LEU A 357 -1.56 -10.33 -6.32
C LEU A 357 -1.21 -10.43 -7.81
N ARG A 358 -2.11 -10.95 -8.64
CA ARG A 358 -1.80 -11.24 -10.05
C ARG A 358 -1.19 -10.05 -10.80
N ILE A 359 -0.04 -10.30 -11.43
CA ILE A 359 0.64 -9.39 -12.39
C ILE A 359 0.98 -10.20 -13.64
N VAL A 360 0.40 -9.80 -14.78
CA VAL A 360 0.57 -10.52 -16.06
C VAL A 360 1.61 -9.86 -16.96
N HIS A 361 1.75 -8.54 -16.89
CA HIS A 361 2.62 -7.82 -17.82
C HIS A 361 4.12 -8.06 -17.49
N PRO A 362 4.94 -8.52 -18.46
CA PRO A 362 6.35 -8.83 -18.21
C PRO A 362 7.18 -7.64 -17.72
N GLU A 363 6.92 -6.43 -18.21
CA GLU A 363 7.64 -5.24 -17.73
C GLU A 363 7.29 -4.90 -16.28
N ASP A 364 6.04 -5.07 -15.86
CA ASP A 364 5.65 -4.84 -14.46
C ASP A 364 6.30 -5.89 -13.54
N GLN A 365 6.36 -7.15 -14.00
CA GLN A 365 7.07 -8.23 -13.30
C GLN A 365 8.56 -7.92 -13.12
N GLN A 366 9.25 -7.57 -14.21
CA GLN A 366 10.67 -7.21 -14.18
C GLN A 366 10.93 -5.98 -13.31
N TYR A 367 10.02 -5.01 -13.35
CA TYR A 367 10.14 -3.79 -12.55
C TYR A 367 10.06 -4.10 -11.05
N VAL A 368 9.07 -4.91 -10.64
CA VAL A 368 8.96 -5.36 -9.24
C VAL A 368 10.19 -6.19 -8.85
N ALA A 369 10.61 -7.12 -9.71
CA ALA A 369 11.79 -7.97 -9.49
C ALA A 369 13.07 -7.16 -9.26
N LYS A 370 13.22 -6.04 -9.96
CA LYS A 370 14.40 -5.18 -9.91
C LYS A 370 14.41 -4.24 -8.70
N HIS A 371 13.25 -3.76 -8.28
CA HIS A 371 13.15 -2.64 -7.33
C HIS A 371 12.66 -3.01 -5.94
N CYS A 372 12.10 -4.19 -5.74
CA CYS A 372 11.67 -4.64 -4.42
C CYS A 372 12.67 -5.63 -3.83
N GLU A 373 13.08 -5.45 -2.57
CA GLU A 373 14.08 -6.32 -1.91
C GLU A 373 13.57 -7.76 -1.65
N PRO A 374 12.30 -7.98 -1.22
CA PRO A 374 11.85 -9.34 -0.83
C PRO A 374 11.58 -10.34 -1.97
N ILE A 375 11.63 -9.92 -3.24
CA ILE A 375 11.19 -10.75 -4.38
C ILE A 375 12.37 -11.49 -5.02
N THR A 376 12.14 -12.73 -5.44
CA THR A 376 13.11 -13.56 -6.16
C THR A 376 12.57 -13.98 -7.53
N GLN A 377 13.45 -14.33 -8.46
CA GLN A 377 13.06 -14.60 -9.86
C GLN A 377 12.06 -15.76 -9.99
N ASP A 378 12.18 -16.79 -9.17
CA ASP A 378 11.23 -17.91 -9.12
C ASP A 378 9.82 -17.47 -8.71
N ILE A 379 9.70 -16.45 -7.85
CA ILE A 379 8.40 -15.92 -7.43
C ILE A 379 7.76 -15.09 -8.54
N VAL A 380 8.57 -14.38 -9.33
CA VAL A 380 8.12 -13.57 -10.46
C VAL A 380 7.40 -14.44 -11.50
N GLU A 381 7.92 -15.66 -11.73
CA GLU A 381 7.35 -16.64 -12.65
C GLU A 381 5.97 -17.16 -12.21
N GLU A 382 5.66 -17.08 -10.91
CA GLU A 382 4.36 -17.51 -10.36
C GLU A 382 3.27 -16.42 -10.45
N LEU A 383 3.65 -15.14 -10.58
CA LEU A 383 2.72 -13.99 -10.57
C LEU A 383 1.58 -14.05 -11.60
N PRO A 384 1.78 -14.53 -12.85
CA PRO A 384 0.70 -14.62 -13.85
C PRO A 384 -0.40 -15.63 -13.48
N GLY A 385 -0.04 -16.65 -12.70
CA GLY A 385 -0.88 -17.81 -12.40
C GLY A 385 -1.85 -17.61 -11.23
N LEU A 386 -1.74 -16.50 -10.51
CA LEU A 386 -2.61 -16.18 -9.37
C LEU A 386 -4.05 -15.89 -9.82
N ASN A 387 -5.03 -16.42 -9.10
CA ASN A 387 -6.44 -16.08 -9.29
C ASN A 387 -6.86 -14.86 -8.47
N ILE A 388 -8.11 -14.42 -8.66
CA ILE A 388 -8.70 -13.33 -7.87
C ILE A 388 -8.70 -13.70 -6.38
N GLY A 389 -8.23 -12.78 -5.54
CA GLY A 389 -8.09 -12.99 -4.10
C GLY A 389 -6.94 -13.92 -3.70
N GLU A 390 -6.07 -14.33 -4.63
CA GLU A 390 -4.80 -14.98 -4.30
C GLU A 390 -3.67 -13.95 -4.29
N ALA A 391 -2.79 -14.07 -3.31
CA ALA A 391 -1.65 -13.18 -3.15
C ALA A 391 -0.40 -13.96 -2.74
N ILE A 392 0.75 -13.54 -3.24
CA ILE A 392 2.05 -13.93 -2.71
C ILE A 392 2.46 -12.92 -1.65
N LEU A 393 2.68 -13.40 -0.43
CA LEU A 393 3.15 -12.59 0.68
C LEU A 393 4.64 -12.80 0.88
N LEU A 394 5.40 -11.70 0.94
CA LEU A 394 6.86 -11.67 1.00
C LEU A 394 7.36 -10.69 2.05
N GLY A 395 8.58 -10.91 2.55
CA GLY A 395 9.26 -10.02 3.48
C GLY A 395 9.13 -10.43 4.95
N GLU A 396 9.49 -9.54 5.85
CA GLU A 396 9.64 -9.86 7.28
C GLU A 396 8.32 -10.09 8.04
N TRP A 397 7.19 -9.68 7.47
CA TRP A 397 5.85 -9.90 8.03
C TRP A 397 5.34 -11.34 7.89
N VAL A 398 5.99 -12.17 7.08
CA VAL A 398 5.72 -13.61 6.96
C VAL A 398 6.96 -14.41 7.32
N SER A 399 6.77 -15.62 7.84
CA SER A 399 7.89 -16.50 8.20
C SER A 399 8.62 -17.05 6.97
N VAL A 400 7.88 -17.29 5.89
CA VAL A 400 8.37 -17.71 4.58
C VAL A 400 7.51 -17.12 3.48
N PRO A 401 8.06 -16.89 2.28
CA PRO A 401 7.28 -16.59 1.09
C PRO A 401 6.13 -17.59 0.91
N THR A 402 4.90 -17.11 0.76
CA THR A 402 3.75 -18.00 0.63
C THR A 402 2.64 -17.45 -0.23
N ILE A 403 1.96 -18.37 -0.92
CA ILE A 403 0.76 -18.08 -1.71
C ILE A 403 -0.47 -18.32 -0.84
N VAL A 404 -1.27 -17.26 -0.66
CA VAL A 404 -2.40 -17.22 0.25
C VAL A 404 -3.67 -16.95 -0.52
N LYS A 405 -4.75 -17.66 -0.18
CA LYS A 405 -6.11 -17.25 -0.52
C LYS A 405 -6.58 -16.27 0.55
N ILE A 406 -6.70 -14.99 0.19
CA ILE A 406 -7.05 -13.90 1.10
C ILE A 406 -8.51 -14.02 1.53
N ASP A 407 -8.77 -13.82 2.82
CA ASP A 407 -10.13 -13.81 3.36
C ASP A 407 -10.93 -12.63 2.77
N LEU A 408 -12.20 -12.88 2.41
CA LEU A 408 -13.08 -11.86 1.84
C LEU A 408 -13.70 -11.01 2.96
N VAL A 409 -13.59 -9.68 2.84
CA VAL A 409 -14.26 -8.72 3.71
C VAL A 409 -15.63 -8.39 3.12
N LYS A 410 -16.65 -9.12 3.59
CA LYS A 410 -18.03 -9.02 3.08
C LYS A 410 -18.68 -7.66 3.33
N GLU A 411 -18.17 -6.94 4.32
CA GLU A 411 -18.63 -5.62 4.76
C GLU A 411 -18.24 -4.49 3.78
N LYS A 412 -17.35 -4.76 2.83
CA LYS A 412 -17.02 -3.83 1.74
C LYS A 412 -17.99 -4.07 0.59
N LEU A 413 -18.95 -3.16 0.43
CA LEU A 413 -20.02 -3.22 -0.59
C LEU A 413 -19.69 -2.49 -1.91
N SER A 414 -18.59 -1.75 -1.93
CA SER A 414 -18.16 -0.83 -3.01
C SER A 414 -16.93 -1.37 -3.76
N GLY A 415 -16.86 -1.10 -5.08
CA GLY A 415 -15.72 -1.47 -5.93
C GLY A 415 -15.97 -2.58 -6.96
N GLY A 416 -17.24 -2.97 -7.19
CA GLY A 416 -17.60 -3.77 -8.36
C GLY A 416 -17.73 -2.88 -9.60
N ASP A 417 -17.29 -3.37 -10.77
CA ASP A 417 -17.55 -2.71 -12.04
C ASP A 417 -19.06 -2.41 -12.16
N ILE A 418 -19.40 -1.23 -12.68
CA ILE A 418 -20.80 -0.84 -12.90
C ILE A 418 -21.39 -1.85 -13.88
N ASP A 419 -22.42 -2.61 -13.44
CA ASP A 419 -23.18 -3.47 -14.34
C ASP A 419 -24.02 -2.59 -15.27
N ALA A 420 -23.40 -2.27 -16.41
CA ALA A 420 -23.99 -1.43 -17.43
C ALA A 420 -25.33 -1.98 -17.91
N VAL A 421 -25.47 -3.32 -18.01
CA VAL A 421 -26.71 -3.95 -18.48
C VAL A 421 -27.83 -3.75 -17.46
N SER A 422 -27.59 -4.02 -16.18
CA SER A 422 -28.58 -3.76 -15.13
C SER A 422 -29.01 -2.29 -15.07
N HIS A 423 -28.08 -1.36 -15.27
CA HIS A 423 -28.39 0.07 -15.31
C HIS A 423 -29.18 0.46 -16.57
N TRP A 424 -28.78 -0.01 -17.75
CA TRP A 424 -29.50 0.26 -18.99
C TRP A 424 -30.89 -0.35 -19.00
N SER A 425 -31.06 -1.56 -18.47
CA SER A 425 -32.37 -2.22 -18.33
C SER A 425 -33.31 -1.48 -17.40
N LYS A 426 -32.80 -0.89 -16.30
CA LYS A 426 -33.59 0.00 -15.43
C LYS A 426 -34.03 1.26 -16.19
N ILE A 427 -33.15 1.89 -16.96
CA ILE A 427 -33.51 3.09 -17.75
C ILE A 427 -34.52 2.74 -18.86
N TYR A 428 -34.35 1.58 -19.51
CA TYR A 428 -35.25 1.11 -20.56
C TYR A 428 -36.65 0.83 -20.01
N SER A 429 -36.76 0.12 -18.89
CA SER A 429 -38.05 -0.16 -18.23
C SER A 429 -38.78 1.11 -17.77
N THR A 430 -38.06 2.12 -17.27
CA THR A 430 -38.64 3.43 -16.93
C THR A 430 -39.10 4.21 -18.17
N ARG A 431 -38.45 4.02 -19.34
CA ARG A 431 -38.89 4.63 -20.61
C ARG A 431 -40.13 3.96 -21.18
N THR A 432 -40.23 2.63 -21.12
CA THR A 432 -41.39 1.90 -21.62
C THR A 432 -42.61 2.02 -20.71
N GLY A 433 -42.41 2.17 -19.39
CA GLY A 433 -43.51 2.41 -18.44
C GLY A 433 -44.19 3.79 -18.57
N ASN A 434 -43.56 4.75 -19.25
CA ASN A 434 -44.13 6.08 -19.55
C ASN A 434 -44.70 6.19 -20.98
N LEU A 435 -44.71 5.10 -21.76
CA LEU A 435 -45.33 5.04 -23.09
C LEU A 435 -46.74 4.40 -23.06
N ASP A 436 -47.15 3.84 -21.92
CA ASP A 436 -48.46 3.23 -21.69
C ASP A 436 -49.40 4.10 -20.80
N MET A 437 -49.10 5.40 -20.65
CA MET A 437 -50.00 6.45 -20.13
C MET A 437 -50.16 7.53 -21.19
#